data_AF-Q1PLC7-F1
#
_entry.id   AF-Q1PLC7-F1
#
_cell.length_a   1.000
_cell.length_b   1.000
_cell.length_c   1.000
_cell.angle_alpha   90.00
_cell.angle_beta   90.00
_cell.angle_gamma   90.00
#
_symmetry.space_group_name_H-M   'P 1'
#
loop_
_entity.id
_entity.type
_entity.pdbx_description
1 polymer ?
#
loop_
_entity_poly.entity_id
_entity_poly.type
_entity_poly.pdbx_seq_one_letter_code
_entity_poly.pdbx_strand_id
1 'polypeptide(L)' 'MSPKNNSEHFVELANKRVPKALKYLDLVGNLANKSNYSYSEAQSKQIKKALRDKVNEVCKKFDSTNDSDNTFSLS' A
#
# COMPACT_ATOMS: atom_id res chain seq x y z
N MET A 1 -29.51 13.94 8.05
CA MET A 1 -28.24 13.80 7.31
C MET A 1 -28.28 12.45 6.62
N SER A 2 -28.32 12.41 5.29
CA SER A 2 -28.28 11.14 4.54
C SER A 2 -26.99 10.39 4.85
N PRO A 3 -27.01 9.04 4.94
CA PRO A 3 -25.78 8.27 5.08
C PRO A 3 -24.92 8.58 3.88
N LYS A 4 -23.72 9.08 4.11
CA LYS A 4 -22.73 9.32 3.07
C LYS A 4 -22.61 8.04 2.25
N ASN A 5 -22.88 8.10 0.95
CA ASN A 5 -22.78 6.96 0.05
C ASN A 5 -21.42 6.28 0.30
N ASN A 6 -21.38 4.96 0.48
CA ASN A 6 -20.15 4.21 0.73
C ASN A 6 -19.02 4.59 -0.25
N SER A 7 -19.39 4.93 -1.50
CA SER A 7 -18.47 5.46 -2.52
C SER A 7 -17.88 6.83 -2.16
N GLU A 8 -18.70 7.80 -1.75
CA GLU A 8 -18.23 9.13 -1.33
C GLU A 8 -17.33 9.05 -0.09
N HIS A 9 -17.66 8.17 0.85
CA HIS A 9 -16.84 7.94 2.03
C HIS A 9 -15.50 7.29 1.67
N PHE A 10 -15.50 6.31 0.75
CA PHE A 10 -14.27 5.73 0.21
C PHE A 10 -13.38 6.78 -0.46
N VAL A 11 -13.94 7.61 -1.34
CA VAL A 11 -13.21 8.68 -2.04
C VAL A 11 -12.61 9.68 -1.04
N GLU A 12 -13.37 10.09 -0.03
CA GLU A 12 -12.86 10.97 1.03
C GLU A 12 -11.67 10.34 1.76
N LEU A 13 -11.78 9.07 2.15
CA LEU A 13 -10.71 8.36 2.85
C LEU A 13 -9.49 8.17 1.96
N ALA A 14 -9.67 7.82 0.68
CA ALA A 14 -8.58 7.69 -0.29
C ALA A 14 -7.81 9.01 -0.45
N ASN A 15 -8.53 10.11 -0.67
CA ASN A 15 -7.95 11.44 -0.79
C ASN A 15 -7.20 11.89 0.49
N LYS A 16 -7.61 11.41 1.66
CA LYS A 16 -6.91 11.70 2.93
C LYS A 16 -5.70 10.79 3.17
N ARG A 17 -5.74 9.53 2.72
CA ARG A 17 -4.76 8.49 3.09
C ARG A 17 -3.64 8.35 2.06
N VAL A 18 -3.96 8.39 0.77
CA VAL A 18 -2.95 8.19 -0.30
C VAL A 18 -1.86 9.26 -0.26
N PRO A 19 -2.16 10.58 -0.15
CA PRO A 19 -1.11 11.59 -0.09
C PRO A 19 -0.21 11.45 1.15
N LYS A 20 -0.77 11.03 2.29
CA LYS A 20 0.03 10.77 3.50
C LYS A 20 0.98 9.59 3.28
N ALA A 21 0.50 8.51 2.69
CA ALA A 21 1.32 7.34 2.38
C ALA A 21 2.48 7.72 1.43
N LEU A 22 2.19 8.46 0.36
CA LEU A 22 3.21 8.96 -0.57
C LEU A 22 4.26 9.82 0.14
N LYS A 23 3.82 10.76 0.99
CA LYS A 23 4.75 11.59 1.79
C LYS A 23 5.67 10.77 2.69
N TYR A 24 5.15 9.71 3.32
CA TYR A 24 6.00 8.82 4.13
C TYR A 24 6.98 8.02 3.27
N LEU A 25 6.60 7.60 2.06
CA LEU A 25 7.52 6.96 1.12
C LEU A 25 8.65 7.90 0.71
N ASP A 26 8.36 9.18 0.46
CA ASP A 26 9.39 10.19 0.17
C ASP A 26 10.37 10.36 1.34
N LEU A 27 9.86 10.43 2.56
CA LEU A 27 10.69 10.52 3.77
C LEU A 27 11.59 9.30 3.95
N VAL A 28 11.09 8.09 3.66
CA VAL A 28 11.90 6.87 3.67
C VAL A 28 12.94 6.91 2.54
N GLY A 29 12.58 7.42 1.35
CA GLY A 29 13.50 7.63 0.24
C GLY A 29 14.66 8.56 0.58
N ASN A 30 14.40 9.61 1.36
CA ASN A 30 15.44 10.54 1.81
C ASN A 30 16.53 9.87 2.67
N LEU A 31 16.25 8.73 3.31
CA LEU A 31 17.26 7.96 4.05
C LEU A 31 18.33 7.36 3.14
N ALA A 32 18.08 7.27 1.83
CA ALA A 32 19.08 6.84 0.86
C ALA A 32 20.19 7.88 0.63
N ASN A 33 20.05 9.09 1.18
CA ASN A 33 21.09 10.10 1.07
C ASN A 33 22.32 9.73 1.91
N LYS A 34 23.33 9.18 1.23
CA LYS A 34 24.61 8.77 1.83
C LYS A 34 25.47 9.93 2.35
N SER A 35 25.19 11.18 1.98
CA SER A 35 25.89 12.33 2.57
C SER A 35 25.48 12.57 4.02
N ASN A 36 24.25 12.20 4.37
CA ASN A 36 23.66 12.45 5.69
C ASN A 36 23.58 11.18 6.55
N TYR A 37 23.62 10.00 5.92
CA TYR A 37 23.41 8.72 6.59
C TYR A 37 24.40 7.65 6.13
N SER A 38 24.83 6.83 7.07
CA SER A 38 25.61 5.61 6.81
C SER A 38 24.73 4.39 7.07
N TYR A 39 24.61 3.53 6.07
CA TYR A 39 23.85 2.28 6.16
C TYR A 39 24.50 1.19 5.31
N SER A 40 24.35 -0.06 5.74
CA SER A 40 24.85 -1.20 4.99
C SER A 40 23.94 -1.56 3.82
N GLU A 41 24.49 -2.29 2.85
CA GLU A 41 23.69 -2.81 1.75
C GLU A 41 22.56 -3.71 2.26
N ALA A 42 22.82 -4.51 3.31
CA ALA A 42 21.83 -5.36 3.95
C ALA A 42 20.67 -4.55 4.54
N GLN A 43 20.94 -3.46 5.25
CA GLN A 43 19.90 -2.56 5.78
C GLN A 43 19.05 -1.95 4.65
N SER A 44 19.69 -1.52 3.55
CA SER A 44 18.96 -1.00 2.39
C SER A 44 18.06 -2.05 1.73
N LYS A 45 18.51 -3.31 1.66
CA LYS A 45 17.71 -4.45 1.16
C LYS A 45 16.54 -4.74 2.11
N GLN A 46 16.81 -4.67 3.43
CA GLN A 46 15.88 -4.58 4.56
C GLN A 46 14.63 -3.76 4.20
N ILE A 47 14.88 -2.46 4.05
CA ILE A 47 13.89 -1.43 3.81
C ILE A 47 13.16 -1.64 2.48
N LYS A 48 13.91 -1.86 1.38
CA LYS A 48 13.33 -2.07 0.05
C LYS A 48 12.36 -3.26 0.01
N LYS A 49 12.71 -4.37 0.69
CA LYS A 49 11.86 -5.56 0.76
C LYS A 49 10.56 -5.23 1.52
N ALA A 50 10.66 -4.65 2.70
CA ALA A 50 9.49 -4.31 3.51
C ALA A 50 8.50 -3.39 2.78
N LEU A 51 9.00 -2.38 2.05
CA LEU A 51 8.17 -1.48 1.25
C LEU A 51 7.45 -2.22 0.12
N ARG A 52 8.18 -3.04 -0.65
CA ARG A 52 7.60 -3.82 -1.75
C ARG A 52 6.54 -4.79 -1.26
N ASP A 53 6.83 -5.53 -0.19
CA ASP A 53 5.91 -6.51 0.38
C ASP A 53 4.60 -5.82 0.82
N LYS A 54 4.70 -4.66 1.49
CA LYS A 54 3.52 -3.90 1.93
C LYS A 54 2.73 -3.32 0.75
N VAL A 55 3.38 -2.77 -0.27
CA VAL A 55 2.70 -2.26 -1.47
C VAL A 55 1.99 -3.40 -2.20
N ASN A 56 2.65 -4.55 -2.37
CA ASN A 56 2.05 -5.73 -2.97
C ASN A 56 0.84 -6.22 -2.18
N GLU A 57 0.90 -6.22 -0.84
CA GLU A 57 -0.25 -6.56 0.01
C GLU A 57 -1.42 -5.60 -0.20
N VAL A 58 -1.15 -4.30 -0.34
CA VAL A 58 -2.19 -3.30 -0.63
C VAL A 58 -2.81 -3.53 -2.00
N CYS A 59 -2.00 -3.70 -3.05
CA CYS A 59 -2.49 -4.02 -4.40
C CYS A 59 -3.36 -5.27 -4.40
N LYS A 60 -2.88 -6.37 -3.80
CA LYS A 60 -3.64 -7.61 -3.67
C LYS A 60 -5.01 -7.41 -3.03
N LYS A 61 -5.15 -6.55 -2.02
CA LYS A 61 -6.45 -6.28 -1.38
C LYS A 61 -7.45 -5.58 -2.32
N PHE A 62 -6.96 -4.78 -3.26
CA PHE A 62 -7.79 -4.18 -4.30
C PHE A 62 -8.07 -5.16 -5.45
N ASP A 63 -7.14 -6.07 -5.74
CA ASP A 63 -7.31 -7.11 -6.76
C ASP A 63 -8.22 -8.26 -6.30
N SER A 64 -8.32 -8.51 -4.98
CA SER A 64 -9.07 -9.63 -4.39
C SER A 64 -10.60 -9.43 -4.38
N THR A 65 -11.13 -8.51 -5.19
CA THR A 65 -12.58 -8.39 -5.39
C THR A 65 -13.06 -9.47 -6.37
N ASN A 66 -13.69 -10.51 -5.80
CA ASN A 66 -14.45 -11.60 -6.44
C ASN A 66 -13.65 -12.82 -6.94
N ASP A 67 -13.08 -13.60 -6.02
CA ASP A 67 -12.88 -15.03 -6.28
C ASP A 67 -13.44 -15.84 -5.10
N SER A 68 -14.76 -15.71 -4.92
CA SER A 68 -15.57 -16.67 -4.19
C SER A 68 -16.53 -17.33 -5.17
N ASP A 69 -16.00 -17.88 -6.27
CA ASP A 69 -16.69 -18.90 -7.06
C ASP A 69 -16.07 -20.27 -6.73
N ASN A 70 -16.30 -20.72 -5.49
CA ASN A 70 -16.23 -22.13 -5.13
C ASN A 70 -17.49 -22.85 -5.67
N THR A 71 -17.82 -22.63 -6.95
CA THR A 71 -18.89 -23.39 -7.62
C THR A 71 -18.24 -24.58 -8.32
N PHE A 72 -18.01 -25.64 -7.56
CA PHE A 72 -17.71 -26.95 -8.10
C PHE A 72 -18.97 -27.51 -8.78
N SER A 73 -18.98 -27.65 -10.11
CA SER A 73 -20.01 -28.39 -10.84
C SER A 73 -19.43 -29.71 -11.34
N LEU A 74 -20.05 -30.82 -10.95
CA LEU A 74 -19.81 -32.12 -11.56
C LEU A 74 -20.67 -32.22 -12.83
N SER A 75 -20.06 -32.48 -13.98
CA SER A 75 -20.74 -33.03 -15.16
C SER A 75 -20.50 -34.53 -15.22
#